data_AF-A0A3B3WPT3-F1
#
_entry.id   AF-A0A3B3WPT3-F1
#
_cell.length_a   1.000
_cell.length_b   1.000
_cell.length_c   1.000
_cell.angle_alpha   90.00
_cell.angle_beta   90.00
_cell.angle_gamma   90.00
#
_symmetry.space_group_name_H-M   'P 1'
#
loop_
_entity.id
_entity.type
_entity.pdbx_description
1 polymer ?
#
loop_
_entity_poly.entity_id
_entity_poly.type
_entity_poly.pdbx_seq_one_letter_code
_entity_poly.pdbx_strand_id
1 'polypeptide(L)'
;MRKMTLRSYVDLLKLEDVLRQHPFYYKAARTAIQIYLDLHDRPLTDDNKESQADAENLTDKELKKLRNKQRRAQKKAQLEEEKKNAEKEKQLKNQKKKKEDDDEEIGGPKEELIPDKLAKPENPLEEAVKFLIPLKNLVRNKIETHLLAFEIYFRKEKYLLMLQSIKRAVAIEPSDPWLHQCLVRFFKKVSESADLAEAVRTVLKQEISRLFGDSNPQSFNKNYLSQHSSCIPHRLAAAKMMVYLEPSSDKMACEIATALAEPLSGRSIQICSEVLEALRSGQLGEAQQKAAESYRATCHKIYPYSLTFKPPGYQENSTTISANGDLSGGEHDDLAHEM
;
A
#
# COMPACT_ATOMS: atom_id res chain seq x y z
N MET A 1 34.87 26.93 -14.56
CA MET A 1 34.36 26.53 -15.90
C MET A 1 35.51 26.22 -16.86
N ARG A 2 36.09 25.01 -16.77
CA ARG A 2 37.31 24.63 -17.52
C ARG A 2 37.06 24.24 -18.99
N LYS A 3 35.87 23.71 -19.30
CA LYS A 3 35.50 23.19 -20.64
C LYS A 3 34.53 24.09 -21.42
N MET A 4 34.09 25.22 -20.84
CA MET A 4 33.18 26.20 -21.46
C MET A 4 31.86 25.62 -22.01
N THR A 5 31.41 24.45 -21.54
CA THR A 5 30.12 23.83 -21.90
C THR A 5 28.95 24.44 -21.11
N LEU A 6 28.82 25.78 -21.17
CA LEU A 6 27.88 26.56 -20.36
C LEU A 6 26.42 26.13 -20.52
N ARG A 7 26.00 25.79 -21.74
CA ARG A 7 24.63 25.32 -22.03
C ARG A 7 24.32 24.03 -21.26
N SER A 8 25.14 23.00 -21.46
CA SER A 8 24.99 21.71 -20.77
C SER A 8 25.11 21.83 -19.25
N TYR A 9 25.94 22.74 -18.74
CA TYR A 9 26.05 23.00 -17.32
C TYR A 9 24.76 23.60 -16.73
N VAL A 10 24.18 24.59 -17.40
CA VAL A 10 22.89 25.17 -16.97
C VAL A 10 21.76 24.14 -17.11
N ASP A 11 21.77 23.32 -18.15
CA ASP A 11 20.78 22.25 -18.32
C ASP A 11 20.89 21.18 -17.22
N LEU A 12 22.12 20.84 -16.78
CA LEU A 12 22.34 19.96 -15.65
C LEU A 12 21.78 20.55 -14.35
N LEU A 13 22.05 21.83 -14.07
CA LEU A 13 21.50 22.49 -12.87
C LEU A 13 19.96 22.49 -12.87
N LYS A 14 19.34 22.79 -14.02
CA LYS A 14 17.89 22.71 -14.18
C LYS A 14 17.35 21.29 -13.99
N LEU A 15 18.08 20.28 -14.45
CA LEU A 15 17.73 18.88 -14.24
C LEU A 15 17.81 18.51 -12.75
N GLU A 16 18.85 18.95 -12.05
CA GLU A 16 19.02 18.68 -10.61
C GLU A 16 17.87 19.27 -9.77
N ASP A 17 17.39 20.47 -10.12
CA ASP A 17 16.23 21.11 -9.47
C ASP A 17 14.95 20.26 -9.52
N VAL A 18 14.80 19.45 -10.59
CA VAL A 18 13.60 18.61 -10.81
C VAL A 18 13.90 17.11 -10.83
N LEU A 19 15.07 16.68 -10.36
CA LEU A 19 15.54 15.30 -10.50
C LEU A 19 14.54 14.26 -9.97
N ARG A 20 13.88 14.57 -8.85
CA ARG A 20 12.87 13.69 -8.21
C ARG A 20 11.49 13.72 -8.88
N GLN A 21 11.33 14.46 -9.98
CA GLN A 21 10.16 14.35 -10.86
C GLN A 21 10.20 13.04 -11.68
N HIS A 22 11.36 12.40 -11.79
CA HIS A 22 11.54 11.20 -12.59
C HIS A 22 10.59 10.05 -12.17
N PRO A 23 9.98 9.29 -13.12
CA PRO A 23 9.05 8.20 -12.80
C PRO A 23 9.58 7.14 -11.84
N PHE A 24 10.90 6.89 -11.82
CA PHE A 24 11.51 5.97 -10.86
C PHE A 24 11.37 6.46 -9.42
N TYR A 25 11.59 7.75 -9.16
CA TYR A 25 11.38 8.31 -7.83
C TYR A 25 9.91 8.21 -7.44
N TYR A 26 8.99 8.55 -8.36
CA TYR A 26 7.56 8.41 -8.12
C TYR A 26 7.15 6.99 -7.73
N LYS A 27 7.62 5.98 -8.48
CA LYS A 27 7.32 4.57 -8.20
C LYS A 27 7.85 4.15 -6.83
N ALA A 28 9.11 4.48 -6.52
CA ALA A 28 9.73 4.16 -5.24
C ALA A 28 9.02 4.85 -4.07
N ALA A 29 8.77 6.15 -4.18
CA ALA A 29 8.10 6.94 -3.15
C ALA A 29 6.66 6.45 -2.91
N ARG A 30 5.90 6.14 -3.96
CA ARG A 30 4.55 5.57 -3.82
C ARG A 30 4.55 4.27 -3.03
N THR A 31 5.43 3.33 -3.39
CA THR A 31 5.53 2.04 -2.70
C THR A 31 6.00 2.22 -1.25
N ALA A 32 7.00 3.07 -1.01
CA ALA A 32 7.49 3.35 0.34
C ALA A 32 6.39 3.95 1.23
N ILE A 33 5.62 4.93 0.72
CA ILE A 33 4.53 5.54 1.47
C ILE A 33 3.45 4.50 1.81
N GLN A 34 3.06 3.65 0.86
CA GLN A 34 2.08 2.58 1.11
C GLN A 34 2.54 1.65 2.23
N ILE A 35 3.80 1.19 2.18
CA ILE A 35 4.37 0.34 3.23
C ILE A 35 4.36 1.04 4.59
N TYR A 36 4.76 2.31 4.67
CA TYR A 36 4.74 3.03 5.95
C TYR A 36 3.33 3.30 6.49
N LEU A 37 2.34 3.47 5.62
CA LEU A 37 0.93 3.56 6.03
C LEU A 37 0.45 2.21 6.60
N ASP A 38 0.80 1.10 5.95
CA ASP A 38 0.44 -0.24 6.42
C ASP A 38 1.14 -0.59 7.74
N LEU A 39 2.42 -0.23 7.89
CA LEU A 39 3.17 -0.41 9.14
C LEU A 39 2.60 0.42 10.29
N HIS A 40 2.05 1.61 10.00
CA HIS A 40 1.37 2.41 11.01
C HIS A 40 0.05 1.77 11.44
N ASP A 41 -0.74 1.26 10.49
CA ASP A 41 -2.05 0.68 10.78
C ASP A 41 -1.95 -0.73 11.39
N ARG A 42 -0.93 -1.49 10.99
CA ARG A 42 -0.63 -2.83 11.49
C ARG A 42 0.86 -2.90 11.85
N PRO A 43 1.25 -2.41 13.03
CA PRO A 43 2.61 -2.52 13.50
C PRO A 43 3.07 -3.98 13.54
N LEU A 44 4.30 -4.24 13.12
CA LEU A 44 4.88 -5.58 13.23
C LEU A 44 4.97 -5.95 14.70
N THR A 45 4.23 -6.99 15.10
CA THR A 45 4.40 -7.60 16.42
C THR A 45 5.79 -8.24 16.47
N ASP A 46 6.56 -7.94 17.51
CA ASP A 46 7.79 -8.69 17.77
C ASP A 46 7.46 -10.18 17.91
N ASP A 47 8.20 -11.05 17.23
CA ASP A 47 8.14 -12.52 17.34
C ASP A 47 8.22 -13.03 18.80
N ASN A 48 8.65 -12.17 19.73
CA ASN A 48 8.65 -12.44 21.17
C ASN A 48 7.25 -12.50 21.81
N LYS A 49 6.21 -11.91 21.21
CA LYS A 49 4.85 -11.94 21.78
C LYS A 49 4.08 -13.21 21.44
N GLU A 50 4.28 -13.81 20.28
CA GLU A 50 3.73 -15.15 19.97
C GLU A 50 4.33 -16.22 20.90
N SER A 51 5.61 -16.07 21.26
CA SER A 51 6.27 -16.95 22.22
C SER A 51 5.74 -16.84 23.68
N GLN A 52 4.93 -15.82 24.00
CA GLN A 52 4.33 -15.66 25.34
C GLN A 52 2.95 -16.29 25.45
N ALA A 53 2.17 -16.35 24.36
CA ALA A 53 0.85 -17.00 24.36
C ALA A 53 0.95 -18.52 24.52
N ASP A 54 2.02 -19.14 24.00
CA ASP A 54 2.31 -20.57 24.20
C ASP A 54 2.89 -20.91 25.59
N ALA A 55 3.22 -19.90 26.40
CA ALA A 55 3.83 -20.09 27.72
C ALA A 55 2.82 -20.13 28.87
N GLU A 56 1.55 -19.78 28.64
CA GLU A 56 0.51 -19.77 29.68
C GLU A 56 -0.09 -21.16 29.97
N ASN A 57 0.27 -22.20 29.19
CA ASN A 57 -0.18 -23.59 29.40
C ASN A 57 0.90 -24.54 29.96
N LEU A 58 2.07 -24.05 30.39
CA LEU A 58 3.18 -24.89 30.85
C LEU A 58 3.46 -24.73 32.36
N THR A 59 3.60 -25.85 33.04
CA THR A 59 3.87 -25.96 34.49
C THR A 59 5.19 -25.26 34.90
N ASP A 60 5.26 -24.70 36.12
CA ASP A 60 6.37 -23.88 36.66
C ASP A 60 7.81 -24.45 36.47
N LYS A 61 7.95 -25.78 36.39
CA LYS A 61 9.26 -26.43 36.16
C LYS A 61 9.73 -26.37 34.71
N GLU A 62 8.81 -26.28 33.75
CA GLU A 62 9.12 -26.21 32.31
C GLU A 62 9.37 -24.76 31.87
N LEU A 63 8.64 -23.80 32.43
CA LEU A 63 8.88 -22.36 32.28
C LEU A 63 10.32 -21.96 32.64
N LYS A 64 10.87 -22.48 33.74
CA LYS A 64 12.24 -22.16 34.17
C LYS A 64 13.31 -22.77 33.23
N LYS A 65 13.03 -23.94 32.65
CA LYS A 65 13.94 -24.63 31.71
C LYS A 65 13.88 -23.97 30.33
N LEU A 66 12.70 -23.58 29.87
CA LEU A 66 12.47 -22.84 28.63
C LEU A 66 13.12 -21.46 28.70
N ARG A 67 12.90 -20.69 29.79
CA ARG A 67 13.47 -19.35 29.96
C ARG A 67 15.00 -19.35 30.01
N ASN A 68 15.61 -20.38 30.60
CA ASN A 68 17.08 -20.55 30.57
C ASN A 68 17.60 -20.96 29.19
N LYS A 69 16.84 -21.76 28.43
CA LYS A 69 17.18 -22.12 27.05
C LYS A 69 17.03 -20.93 26.10
N GLN A 70 15.97 -20.14 26.24
CA GLN A 70 15.69 -18.92 25.48
C GLN A 70 16.71 -17.82 25.79
N ARG A 71 17.08 -17.61 27.07
CA ARG A 71 18.17 -16.68 27.45
C ARG A 71 19.53 -17.10 26.89
N ARG A 72 19.82 -18.40 26.81
CA ARG A 72 21.05 -18.91 26.18
C ARG A 72 21.02 -18.72 24.65
N ALA A 73 19.88 -18.96 24.02
CA ALA A 73 19.70 -18.73 22.59
C ALA A 73 19.79 -17.24 22.23
N GLN A 74 19.13 -16.35 22.99
CA GLN A 74 19.20 -14.91 22.80
C GLN A 74 20.62 -14.37 23.06
N LYS A 75 21.31 -14.79 24.13
CA LYS A 75 22.72 -14.40 24.34
C LYS A 75 23.63 -14.90 23.23
N LYS A 76 23.38 -16.09 22.68
CA LYS A 76 24.18 -16.64 21.57
C LYS A 76 23.90 -15.88 20.27
N ALA A 77 22.64 -15.53 19.99
CA ALA A 77 22.25 -14.71 18.83
C ALA A 77 22.83 -13.29 18.93
N GLN A 78 22.72 -12.64 20.09
CA GLN A 78 23.30 -11.31 20.33
C GLN A 78 24.83 -11.31 20.18
N LEU A 79 25.52 -12.32 20.71
CA LEU A 79 26.97 -12.46 20.54
C LEU A 79 27.38 -12.75 19.09
N GLU A 80 26.55 -13.46 18.32
CA GLU A 80 26.82 -13.72 16.91
C GLU A 80 26.54 -12.49 16.04
N GLU A 81 25.51 -11.72 16.38
CA GLU A 81 25.15 -10.46 15.72
C GLU A 81 26.15 -9.33 16.05
N GLU A 82 26.61 -9.22 17.31
CA GLU A 82 27.71 -8.33 17.69
C GLU A 82 29.03 -8.72 16.99
N LYS A 83 29.32 -10.02 16.86
CA LYS A 83 30.50 -10.48 16.10
C LYS A 83 30.39 -10.16 14.62
N LYS A 84 29.23 -10.38 14.00
CA LYS A 84 28.98 -10.02 12.59
C LYS A 84 29.07 -8.50 12.39
N ASN A 85 28.52 -7.70 13.29
CA ASN A 85 28.62 -6.24 13.22
C ASN A 85 30.05 -5.74 13.46
N ALA A 86 30.79 -6.30 14.42
CA ALA A 86 32.18 -5.93 14.67
C ALA A 86 33.12 -6.35 13.53
N GLU A 87 32.86 -7.49 12.89
CA GLU A 87 33.62 -7.96 11.72
C GLU A 87 33.33 -7.10 10.49
N LYS A 88 32.06 -6.72 10.26
CA LYS A 88 31.69 -5.75 9.23
C LYS A 88 32.27 -4.36 9.48
N GLU A 89 32.28 -3.88 10.72
CA GLU A 89 32.88 -2.58 11.06
C GLU A 89 34.41 -2.57 10.83
N LYS A 90 35.08 -3.69 11.11
CA LYS A 90 36.51 -3.87 10.77
C LYS A 90 36.74 -3.93 9.25
N GLN A 91 35.87 -4.61 8.50
CA GLN A 91 35.94 -4.63 7.03
C GLN A 91 35.71 -3.23 6.42
N LEU A 92 34.75 -2.47 6.97
CA LEU A 92 34.48 -1.08 6.57
C LEU A 92 35.65 -0.13 6.91
N LYS A 93 36.30 -0.29 8.07
CA LYS A 93 37.52 0.47 8.43
C LYS A 93 38.70 0.13 7.53
N ASN A 94 38.86 -1.13 7.13
CA ASN A 94 39.89 -1.54 6.16
C ASN A 94 39.61 -1.06 4.72
N GLN A 95 38.33 -0.97 4.31
CA GLN A 95 37.96 -0.38 3.02
C GLN A 95 38.13 1.15 3.02
N LYS A 96 37.86 1.84 4.13
CA LYS A 96 38.12 3.29 4.25
C LYS A 96 39.62 3.62 4.16
N LYS A 97 40.49 2.85 4.82
CA LYS A 97 41.96 3.00 4.69
C LYS A 97 42.51 2.75 3.27
N LYS A 98 41.78 2.03 2.41
CA LYS A 98 42.13 1.83 1.00
C LYS A 98 41.52 2.87 0.04
N LYS A 99 40.57 3.69 0.51
CA LYS A 99 39.89 4.72 -0.28
C LYS A 99 40.34 6.15 0.03
N GLU A 100 41.17 6.37 1.05
CA GLU A 100 41.72 7.71 1.33
C GLU A 100 42.76 8.18 0.28
N ASP A 101 43.20 7.31 -0.64
CA ASP A 101 44.09 7.69 -1.75
C ASP A 101 43.36 7.99 -3.08
N ASP A 102 42.04 7.76 -3.20
CA ASP A 102 41.31 8.00 -4.45
C ASP A 102 39.85 8.42 -4.20
N ASP A 103 39.63 9.73 -4.39
CA ASP A 103 38.38 10.45 -4.67
C ASP A 103 37.41 10.82 -3.52
N GLU A 104 37.16 12.13 -3.45
CA GLU A 104 36.12 12.81 -2.67
C GLU A 104 34.72 12.43 -3.19
N GLU A 105 34.23 11.24 -2.84
CA GLU A 105 32.85 10.84 -3.12
C GLU A 105 31.91 11.50 -2.08
N ILE A 106 31.27 12.60 -2.49
CA ILE A 106 30.10 13.20 -1.82
C ILE A 106 28.97 12.15 -1.80
N GLY A 107 28.97 11.34 -0.75
CA GLY A 107 27.89 10.43 -0.39
C GLY A 107 27.94 10.27 1.12
N GLY A 108 26.89 10.72 1.82
CA GLY A 108 26.79 10.58 3.28
C GLY A 108 27.04 9.13 3.73
N PRO A 109 27.28 8.91 5.04
CA PRO A 109 27.64 7.58 5.54
C PRO A 109 26.60 6.57 5.05
N LYS A 110 27.07 5.56 4.30
CA LYS A 110 26.29 4.38 3.92
C LYS A 110 25.95 3.61 5.20
N GLU A 111 24.97 4.12 5.92
CA GLU A 111 24.28 3.37 6.95
C GLU A 111 23.67 2.16 6.22
N GLU A 112 24.13 0.95 6.57
CA GLU A 112 23.65 -0.26 5.90
C GLU A 112 22.13 -0.33 6.02
N LEU A 113 21.45 -0.31 4.88
CA LEU A 113 19.99 -0.42 4.80
C LEU A 113 19.59 -1.84 5.18
N ILE A 114 19.30 -2.06 6.46
CA ILE A 114 18.88 -3.35 7.00
C ILE A 114 17.33 -3.40 6.97
N PRO A 115 16.72 -4.35 6.22
CA PRO A 115 15.26 -4.45 6.10
C PRO A 115 14.54 -4.49 7.46
N ASP A 116 15.05 -5.27 8.41
CA ASP A 116 14.41 -5.44 9.73
C ASP A 116 14.39 -4.15 10.56
N LYS A 117 15.41 -3.30 10.40
CA LYS A 117 15.46 -1.98 11.05
C LYS A 117 14.51 -0.99 10.37
N LEU A 118 14.48 -1.01 9.04
CA LEU A 118 13.62 -0.13 8.23
C LEU A 118 12.13 -0.47 8.38
N ALA A 119 11.81 -1.73 8.66
CA ALA A 119 10.45 -2.20 8.90
C ALA A 119 9.93 -1.85 10.31
N LYS A 120 10.82 -1.44 11.23
CA LYS A 120 10.48 -1.02 12.60
C LYS A 120 10.91 0.43 12.87
N PRO A 121 10.46 1.42 12.06
CA PRO A 121 10.80 2.81 12.31
C PRO A 121 10.05 3.31 13.55
N GLU A 122 10.66 4.22 14.31
CA GLU A 122 9.99 4.84 15.48
C GLU A 122 8.72 5.59 15.08
N ASN A 123 8.75 6.29 13.94
CA ASN A 123 7.64 7.09 13.44
C ASN A 123 7.42 6.85 11.94
N PRO A 124 6.66 5.80 11.54
CA PRO A 124 6.42 5.46 10.14
C PRO A 124 5.84 6.62 9.31
N LEU A 125 4.95 7.41 9.90
CA LEU A 125 4.31 8.54 9.21
C LEU A 125 5.28 9.68 8.90
N GLU A 126 6.30 9.92 9.74
CA GLU A 126 7.31 10.95 9.45
C GLU A 126 8.23 10.50 8.31
N GLU A 127 8.58 9.22 8.26
CA GLU A 127 9.31 8.65 7.13
C GLU A 127 8.49 8.75 5.83
N ALA A 128 7.19 8.46 5.88
CA ALA A 128 6.30 8.64 4.73
C ALA A 128 6.27 10.10 4.24
N VAL A 129 6.29 11.09 5.15
CA VAL A 129 6.34 12.52 4.80
C VAL A 129 7.63 12.87 4.04
N LYS A 130 8.78 12.27 4.39
CA LYS A 130 10.05 12.52 3.67
C LYS A 130 9.96 12.14 2.19
N PHE A 131 9.29 11.03 1.87
CA PHE A 131 9.03 10.62 0.48
C PHE A 131 7.95 11.46 -0.19
N LEU A 132 6.97 11.95 0.56
CA LEU A 132 5.90 12.78 0.04
C LEU A 132 6.36 14.19 -0.35
N ILE A 133 7.29 14.80 0.38
CA ILE A 133 7.71 16.19 0.17
C ILE A 133 8.17 16.45 -1.28
N PRO A 134 9.09 15.66 -1.87
CA PRO A 134 9.51 15.88 -3.26
C PRO A 134 8.36 15.69 -4.26
N LEU A 135 7.45 14.75 -4.00
CA LEU A 135 6.26 14.56 -4.86
C LEU A 135 5.36 15.80 -4.82
N LYS A 136 5.08 16.35 -3.63
CA LYS A 136 4.29 17.58 -3.48
C LYS A 136 4.92 18.80 -4.14
N ASN A 137 6.25 18.83 -4.26
CA ASN A 137 6.95 19.95 -4.87
C ASN A 137 7.03 19.83 -6.40
N LEU A 138 7.35 18.64 -6.91
CA LEU A 138 7.70 18.43 -8.32
C LEU A 138 6.62 17.70 -9.13
N VAL A 139 5.71 16.97 -8.47
CA VAL A 139 4.70 16.09 -9.11
C VAL A 139 3.29 16.50 -8.67
N ARG A 140 3.00 17.81 -8.74
CA ARG A 140 1.69 18.38 -8.32
C ARG A 140 0.54 18.06 -9.26
N ASN A 141 0.85 17.65 -10.49
CA ASN A 141 -0.10 17.35 -11.55
C ASN A 141 -0.70 15.94 -11.45
N LYS A 142 -0.18 15.07 -10.58
CA LYS A 142 -0.74 13.73 -10.34
C LYS A 142 -1.68 13.75 -9.15
N ILE A 143 -2.88 13.22 -9.34
CA ILE A 143 -3.90 13.17 -8.28
C ILE A 143 -3.41 12.33 -7.10
N GLU A 144 -2.75 11.21 -7.34
CA GLU A 144 -2.33 10.26 -6.30
C GLU A 144 -1.31 10.88 -5.34
N THR A 145 -0.55 11.89 -5.77
CA THR A 145 0.35 12.64 -4.86
C THR A 145 -0.44 13.33 -3.75
N HIS A 146 -1.59 13.92 -4.10
CA HIS A 146 -2.46 14.57 -3.12
C HIS A 146 -3.28 13.55 -2.32
N LEU A 147 -3.66 12.42 -2.92
CA LEU A 147 -4.36 11.34 -2.20
C LEU A 147 -3.45 10.66 -1.16
N LEU A 148 -2.19 10.37 -1.51
CA LEU A 148 -1.19 9.89 -0.55
C LEU A 148 -0.95 10.91 0.56
N ALA A 149 -0.90 12.20 0.22
CA ALA A 149 -0.81 13.26 1.23
C ALA A 149 -2.02 13.24 2.18
N PHE A 150 -3.23 13.06 1.64
CA PHE A 150 -4.43 12.92 2.44
C PHE A 150 -4.34 11.72 3.39
N GLU A 151 -3.95 10.53 2.92
CA GLU A 151 -3.83 9.32 3.77
C GLU A 151 -2.87 9.51 4.95
N ILE A 152 -1.74 10.17 4.71
CA ILE A 152 -0.77 10.50 5.75
C ILE A 152 -1.37 11.50 6.74
N TYR A 153 -1.94 12.61 6.25
CA TYR A 153 -2.48 13.66 7.12
C TYR A 153 -3.75 13.23 7.85
N PHE A 154 -4.50 12.28 7.30
CA PHE A 154 -5.65 11.66 7.95
C PHE A 154 -5.21 10.92 9.22
N ARG A 155 -4.14 10.10 9.13
CA ARG A 155 -3.57 9.39 10.29
C ARG A 155 -2.88 10.34 11.28
N LYS A 156 -2.26 11.42 10.81
CA LYS A 156 -1.67 12.48 11.66
C LYS A 156 -2.70 13.49 12.22
N GLU A 157 -3.99 13.32 11.90
CA GLU A 157 -5.09 14.21 12.31
C GLU A 157 -4.87 15.71 11.98
N LYS A 158 -4.25 16.01 10.83
CA LYS A 158 -4.00 17.39 10.36
C LYS A 158 -5.09 17.88 9.40
N TYR A 159 -6.25 18.28 9.93
CA TYR A 159 -7.46 18.64 9.16
C TYR A 159 -7.28 19.66 8.04
N LEU A 160 -6.56 20.77 8.27
CA LEU A 160 -6.34 21.79 7.24
C LEU A 160 -5.47 21.26 6.09
N LEU A 161 -4.50 20.38 6.39
CA LEU A 161 -3.67 19.75 5.37
C LEU A 161 -4.45 18.67 4.61
N MET A 162 -5.36 17.96 5.27
CA MET A 162 -6.32 17.06 4.60
C MET A 162 -7.18 17.84 3.59
N LEU A 163 -7.76 18.96 4.03
CA LEU A 163 -8.57 19.83 3.17
C LEU A 163 -7.76 20.36 1.98
N GLN A 164 -6.53 20.83 2.22
CA GLN A 164 -5.64 21.29 1.16
C GLN A 164 -5.38 20.19 0.11
N SER A 165 -5.10 18.97 0.56
CA SER A 165 -4.88 17.82 -0.33
C SER A 165 -6.13 17.50 -1.15
N ILE A 166 -7.31 17.48 -0.52
CA ILE A 166 -8.59 17.24 -1.20
C ILE A 166 -8.84 18.30 -2.26
N LYS A 167 -8.72 19.60 -1.93
CA LYS A 167 -8.98 20.69 -2.89
C LYS A 167 -8.07 20.60 -4.13
N ARG A 168 -6.81 20.19 -3.93
CA ARG A 168 -5.87 19.97 -5.03
C ARG A 168 -6.23 18.75 -5.87
N ALA A 169 -6.64 17.66 -5.25
CA ALA A 169 -7.09 16.47 -5.95
C ALA A 169 -8.38 16.72 -6.76
N VAL A 170 -9.36 17.41 -6.18
CA VAL A 170 -10.61 17.84 -6.85
C VAL A 170 -10.30 18.72 -8.06
N ALA A 171 -9.31 19.60 -7.98
CA ALA A 171 -8.92 20.45 -9.11
C ALA A 171 -8.29 19.67 -10.28
N ILE A 172 -7.83 18.44 -10.06
CA ILE A 172 -7.23 17.58 -11.09
C ILE A 172 -8.29 16.64 -11.68
N GLU A 173 -8.92 15.82 -10.83
CA GLU A 173 -9.90 14.81 -11.26
C GLU A 173 -11.00 14.62 -10.19
N PRO A 174 -12.11 15.37 -10.30
CA PRO A 174 -13.21 15.33 -9.31
C PRO A 174 -13.90 13.97 -9.16
N SER A 175 -13.94 13.17 -10.23
CA SER A 175 -14.66 11.89 -10.27
C SER A 175 -13.80 10.68 -9.90
N ASP A 176 -12.57 10.88 -9.42
CA ASP A 176 -11.69 9.78 -9.07
C ASP A 176 -12.25 8.92 -7.90
N PRO A 177 -12.27 7.58 -8.02
CA PRO A 177 -12.80 6.67 -6.99
C PRO A 177 -12.07 6.76 -5.65
N TRP A 178 -10.77 7.01 -5.63
CA TRP A 178 -10.01 7.12 -4.39
C TRP A 178 -10.23 8.48 -3.73
N LEU A 179 -10.33 9.56 -4.51
CA LEU A 179 -10.75 10.87 -4.03
C LEU A 179 -12.12 10.84 -3.36
N HIS A 180 -13.10 10.15 -3.94
CA HIS A 180 -14.42 9.99 -3.33
C HIS A 180 -14.34 9.35 -1.94
N GLN A 181 -13.51 8.30 -1.78
CA GLN A 181 -13.28 7.68 -0.48
C GLN A 181 -12.62 8.64 0.53
N CYS A 182 -11.69 9.48 0.07
CA CYS A 182 -11.07 10.50 0.91
C CYS A 182 -12.08 11.58 1.35
N LEU A 183 -12.94 12.03 0.43
CA LEU A 183 -13.98 13.01 0.68
C LEU A 183 -14.97 12.54 1.75
N VAL A 184 -15.52 11.33 1.62
CA VAL A 184 -16.46 10.77 2.59
C VAL A 184 -15.81 10.58 3.96
N ARG A 185 -14.59 10.02 4.01
CA ARG A 185 -13.83 9.85 5.27
C ARG A 185 -13.55 11.18 5.95
N PHE A 186 -13.15 12.20 5.19
CA PHE A 186 -12.93 13.54 5.70
C PHE A 186 -14.19 14.16 6.29
N PHE A 187 -15.32 14.03 5.58
CA PHE A 187 -16.59 14.60 6.03
C PHE A 187 -17.06 13.94 7.35
N LYS A 188 -16.99 12.61 7.44
CA LYS A 188 -17.30 11.90 8.70
C LYS A 188 -16.37 12.35 9.84
N LYS A 189 -15.06 12.37 9.62
CA LYS A 189 -14.06 12.73 10.63
C LYS A 189 -14.23 14.18 11.14
N VAL A 190 -14.52 15.14 10.26
CA VAL A 190 -14.77 16.54 10.67
C VAL A 190 -16.07 16.64 11.48
N SER A 191 -17.10 15.89 11.10
CA SER A 191 -18.39 15.89 11.81
C SER A 191 -18.27 15.31 13.23
N GLU A 192 -17.42 14.29 13.42
CA GLU A 192 -17.15 13.65 14.72
C GLU A 192 -16.19 14.45 15.61
N SER A 193 -15.37 15.33 15.02
CA SER A 193 -14.35 16.07 15.77
C SER A 193 -14.94 17.19 16.66
N ALA A 194 -14.93 16.96 17.98
CA ALA A 194 -15.37 17.93 18.99
C ALA A 194 -14.25 18.91 19.44
N ASP A 195 -12.98 18.49 19.37
CA ASP A 195 -11.83 19.23 19.94
C ASP A 195 -11.11 20.20 18.97
N LEU A 196 -11.78 20.66 17.92
CA LEU A 196 -11.20 21.63 17.00
C LEU A 196 -11.35 23.06 17.50
N ALA A 197 -10.27 23.84 17.40
CA ALA A 197 -10.32 25.29 17.58
C ALA A 197 -11.42 25.93 16.71
N GLU A 198 -12.17 26.87 17.27
CA GLU A 198 -13.37 27.44 16.65
C GLU A 198 -13.11 28.05 15.26
N ALA A 199 -11.97 28.74 15.09
CA ALA A 199 -11.56 29.29 13.81
C ALA A 199 -11.38 28.20 12.74
N VAL A 200 -10.74 27.09 13.12
CA VAL A 200 -10.53 25.93 12.22
C VAL A 200 -11.86 25.26 11.89
N ARG A 201 -12.74 25.08 12.88
CA ARG A 201 -14.08 24.53 12.69
C ARG A 201 -14.91 25.36 11.72
N THR A 202 -14.84 26.69 11.82
CA THR A 202 -15.56 27.61 10.93
C THR A 202 -15.11 27.46 9.48
N VAL A 203 -13.80 27.46 9.24
CA VAL A 203 -13.23 27.27 7.89
C VAL A 203 -13.63 25.90 7.32
N LEU A 204 -13.53 24.85 8.13
CA LEU A 204 -13.88 23.49 7.70
C LEU A 204 -15.36 23.36 7.35
N LYS A 205 -16.27 23.93 8.15
CA LYS A 205 -17.71 23.93 7.86
C LYS A 205 -18.02 24.64 6.54
N GLN A 206 -17.45 25.83 6.34
CA GLN A 206 -17.67 26.60 5.11
C GLN A 206 -17.17 25.85 3.86
N GLU A 207 -15.98 25.24 3.95
CA GLU A 207 -15.40 24.49 2.83
C GLU A 207 -16.11 23.14 2.60
N ILE A 208 -16.62 22.48 3.65
CA ILE A 208 -17.47 21.30 3.51
C ILE A 208 -18.76 21.66 2.78
N SER A 209 -19.47 22.72 3.18
CA SER A 209 -20.67 23.17 2.47
C SER A 209 -20.37 23.50 1.00
N ARG A 210 -19.17 24.03 0.70
CA ARG A 210 -18.75 24.29 -0.69
C ARG A 210 -18.48 23.02 -1.50
N LEU A 211 -17.89 22.00 -0.90
CA LEU A 211 -17.49 20.76 -1.58
C LEU A 211 -18.63 19.74 -1.68
N PHE A 212 -19.48 19.66 -0.65
CA PHE A 212 -20.53 18.65 -0.51
C PHE A 212 -21.96 19.21 -0.65
N GLY A 213 -22.11 20.55 -0.66
CA GLY A 213 -23.42 21.20 -0.55
C GLY A 213 -24.05 20.99 0.84
N ASP A 214 -25.36 21.17 0.91
CA ASP A 214 -26.16 20.89 2.12
C ASP A 214 -26.48 19.39 2.30
N SER A 215 -25.63 18.51 1.75
CA SER A 215 -25.82 17.06 1.74
C SER A 215 -25.15 16.41 2.95
N ASN A 216 -25.70 15.29 3.42
CA ASN A 216 -25.04 14.43 4.41
C ASN A 216 -24.10 13.41 3.72
N PRO A 217 -23.12 12.80 4.43
CA PRO A 217 -22.16 11.86 3.83
C PRO A 217 -22.84 10.69 3.09
N GLN A 218 -23.96 10.20 3.61
CA GLN A 218 -24.71 9.08 3.05
C GLN A 218 -25.37 9.45 1.71
N SER A 219 -26.03 10.60 1.65
CA SER A 219 -26.66 11.15 0.45
C SER A 219 -25.64 11.48 -0.62
N PHE A 220 -24.47 12.02 -0.22
CA PHE A 220 -23.35 12.26 -1.13
C PHE A 220 -22.85 10.96 -1.76
N ASN A 221 -22.67 9.91 -0.94
CA ASN A 221 -22.25 8.59 -1.44
C ASN A 221 -23.29 7.95 -2.39
N LYS A 222 -24.59 8.06 -2.06
CA LYS A 222 -25.68 7.59 -2.92
C LYS A 222 -25.73 8.33 -4.26
N ASN A 223 -25.55 9.65 -4.25
CA ASN A 223 -25.50 10.46 -5.47
C ASN A 223 -24.32 10.04 -6.35
N TYR A 224 -23.12 9.90 -5.78
CA TYR A 224 -21.94 9.42 -6.51
C TYR A 224 -22.17 8.05 -7.17
N LEU A 225 -22.77 7.10 -6.44
CA LEU A 225 -23.12 5.80 -6.99
C LEU A 225 -24.12 5.90 -8.15
N SER A 226 -25.12 6.78 -8.06
CA SER A 226 -26.11 6.97 -9.13
C SER A 226 -25.50 7.53 -10.41
N GLN A 227 -24.49 8.40 -10.30
CA GLN A 227 -23.80 9.01 -11.43
C GLN A 227 -22.81 8.05 -12.12
N HIS A 228 -22.24 7.11 -11.36
CA HIS A 228 -21.16 6.22 -11.82
C HIS A 228 -21.53 4.73 -11.71
N SER A 229 -22.82 4.41 -11.83
CA SER A 229 -23.36 3.05 -11.66
C SER A 229 -22.86 2.04 -12.70
N SER A 230 -22.34 2.50 -13.83
CA SER A 230 -21.79 1.66 -14.90
C SER A 230 -20.29 1.37 -14.75
N CYS A 231 -19.59 1.98 -13.77
CA CYS A 231 -18.13 1.87 -13.66
C CYS A 231 -17.70 1.12 -12.39
N ILE A 232 -16.96 0.02 -12.55
CA ILE A 232 -16.61 -0.87 -11.42
C ILE A 232 -15.78 -0.18 -10.33
N PRO A 233 -14.70 0.58 -10.65
CA PRO A 233 -13.92 1.29 -9.62
C PRO A 233 -14.76 2.25 -8.77
N HIS A 234 -15.64 3.02 -9.41
CA HIS A 234 -16.53 3.97 -8.74
C HIS A 234 -17.54 3.26 -7.83
N ARG A 235 -18.12 2.14 -8.29
CA ARG A 235 -19.01 1.30 -7.48
C ARG A 235 -18.29 0.71 -6.28
N LEU A 236 -17.07 0.21 -6.47
CA LEU A 236 -16.25 -0.32 -5.39
C LEU A 236 -15.95 0.75 -4.33
N ALA A 237 -15.56 1.95 -4.76
CA ALA A 237 -15.34 3.08 -3.86
C ALA A 237 -16.61 3.46 -3.08
N ALA A 238 -17.75 3.55 -3.76
CA ALA A 238 -19.03 3.84 -3.13
C ALA A 238 -19.46 2.76 -2.13
N ALA A 239 -19.24 1.47 -2.47
CA ALA A 239 -19.54 0.33 -1.61
C ALA A 239 -18.67 0.34 -0.35
N LYS A 240 -17.35 0.58 -0.47
CA LYS A 240 -16.45 0.74 0.69
C LYS A 240 -16.92 1.86 1.62
N MET A 241 -17.33 3.00 1.04
CA MET A 241 -17.82 4.13 1.83
C MET A 241 -19.21 3.90 2.43
N MET A 242 -20.05 3.08 1.79
CA MET A 242 -21.35 2.68 2.31
C MET A 242 -21.19 1.91 3.62
N VAL A 243 -20.31 0.90 3.66
CA VAL A 243 -19.99 0.13 4.88
C VAL A 243 -19.31 0.99 5.93
N TYR A 244 -18.40 1.88 5.53
CA TYR A 244 -17.70 2.79 6.44
C TYR A 244 -18.65 3.77 7.16
N LEU A 245 -19.70 4.23 6.48
CA LEU A 245 -20.73 5.12 7.05
C LEU A 245 -21.78 4.34 7.86
N GLU A 246 -22.19 3.16 7.37
CA GLU A 246 -23.24 2.34 7.95
C GLU A 246 -22.85 0.85 7.89
N PRO A 247 -22.30 0.28 8.98
CA PRO A 247 -21.86 -1.11 9.01
C PRO A 247 -22.95 -2.14 8.69
N SER A 248 -24.23 -1.82 8.91
CA SER A 248 -25.40 -2.67 8.61
C SER A 248 -25.73 -2.80 7.12
N SER A 249 -25.06 -2.04 6.26
CA SER A 249 -25.28 -2.02 4.79
C SER A 249 -24.34 -2.95 4.01
N ASP A 250 -23.61 -3.83 4.71
CA ASP A 250 -22.63 -4.78 4.19
C ASP A 250 -23.14 -5.64 3.01
N LYS A 251 -24.35 -6.19 3.11
CA LYS A 251 -24.96 -7.02 2.06
C LYS A 251 -25.16 -6.23 0.76
N MET A 252 -25.74 -5.04 0.88
CA MET A 252 -25.99 -4.16 -0.26
C MET A 252 -24.67 -3.69 -0.88
N ALA A 253 -23.68 -3.32 -0.07
CA ALA A 253 -22.35 -2.94 -0.54
C ALA A 253 -21.65 -4.09 -1.29
N CYS A 254 -21.77 -5.33 -0.79
CA CYS A 254 -21.24 -6.51 -1.47
C CYS A 254 -21.89 -6.72 -2.84
N GLU A 255 -23.23 -6.65 -2.92
CA GLU A 255 -23.96 -6.77 -4.18
C GLU A 255 -23.54 -5.69 -5.19
N ILE A 256 -23.40 -4.43 -4.73
CA ILE A 256 -22.94 -3.32 -5.56
C ILE A 256 -21.49 -3.53 -6.03
N ALA A 257 -20.58 -4.04 -5.21
CA ALA A 257 -19.19 -4.26 -5.61
C ALA A 257 -19.03 -5.48 -6.54
N THR A 258 -19.85 -6.50 -6.38
CA THR A 258 -19.69 -7.81 -7.05
C THR A 258 -20.49 -7.95 -8.35
N ALA A 259 -21.46 -7.08 -8.64
CA ALA A 259 -22.24 -7.23 -9.86
C ALA A 259 -21.39 -6.91 -11.11
N LEU A 260 -21.18 -7.94 -11.92
CA LEU A 260 -20.40 -7.90 -13.17
C LEU A 260 -21.29 -7.90 -14.43
N ALA A 261 -22.60 -7.63 -14.28
CA ALA A 261 -23.56 -7.63 -15.38
C ALA A 261 -23.35 -6.42 -16.32
N GLU A 262 -23.33 -6.67 -17.63
CA GLU A 262 -23.11 -5.65 -18.67
C GLU A 262 -24.28 -4.68 -18.83
N PRO A 263 -24.04 -3.42 -19.27
CA PRO A 263 -22.76 -2.85 -19.73
C PRO A 263 -21.96 -2.21 -18.59
N LEU A 264 -20.73 -2.71 -18.34
CA LEU A 264 -19.81 -2.14 -17.34
C LEU A 264 -18.52 -1.64 -17.98
N SER A 265 -18.14 -0.41 -17.64
CA SER A 265 -16.80 0.13 -17.91
C SER A 265 -15.83 -0.23 -16.78
N GLY A 266 -14.55 -0.39 -17.13
CA GLY A 266 -13.51 -0.71 -16.14
C GLY A 266 -13.48 -2.18 -15.70
N ARG A 267 -14.04 -3.09 -16.50
CA ARG A 267 -13.87 -4.53 -16.29
C ARG A 267 -12.48 -4.97 -16.79
N SER A 268 -11.48 -4.82 -15.92
CA SER A 268 -10.12 -5.31 -16.14
C SER A 268 -9.74 -6.35 -15.09
N ILE A 269 -8.69 -7.14 -15.35
CA ILE A 269 -8.17 -8.13 -14.40
C ILE A 269 -7.74 -7.44 -13.10
N GLN A 270 -7.07 -6.28 -13.18
CA GLN A 270 -6.58 -5.54 -12.03
C GLN A 270 -7.73 -5.08 -11.13
N ILE A 271 -8.76 -4.47 -11.72
CA ILE A 271 -9.92 -3.95 -10.98
C ILE A 271 -10.72 -5.10 -10.36
N CYS A 272 -10.92 -6.21 -11.08
CA CYS A 272 -11.58 -7.39 -10.53
C CYS A 272 -10.79 -8.02 -9.37
N SER A 273 -9.45 -7.99 -9.44
CA SER A 273 -8.58 -8.45 -8.34
C SER A 273 -8.70 -7.53 -7.12
N GLU A 274 -8.76 -6.21 -7.31
CA GLU A 274 -8.98 -5.25 -6.21
C GLU A 274 -10.33 -5.43 -5.52
N VAL A 275 -11.40 -5.73 -6.27
CA VAL A 275 -12.71 -6.08 -5.68
C VAL A 275 -12.61 -7.34 -4.84
N LEU A 276 -11.93 -8.38 -5.35
CA LEU A 276 -11.74 -9.63 -4.61
C LEU A 276 -10.91 -9.43 -3.34
N GLU A 277 -9.87 -8.59 -3.40
CA GLU A 277 -9.06 -8.22 -2.24
C GLU A 277 -9.86 -7.41 -1.21
N ALA A 278 -10.73 -6.50 -1.65
CA ALA A 278 -11.64 -5.76 -0.77
C ALA A 278 -12.62 -6.68 -0.03
N LEU A 279 -13.12 -7.73 -0.69
CA LEU A 279 -13.97 -8.76 -0.06
C LEU A 279 -13.19 -9.58 0.99
N ARG A 280 -11.94 -9.98 0.66
CA ARG A 280 -11.09 -10.79 1.55
C ARG A 280 -10.56 -10.02 2.76
N SER A 281 -10.27 -8.73 2.57
CA SER A 281 -9.76 -7.85 3.64
C SER A 281 -10.83 -7.32 4.57
N GLY A 282 -12.11 -7.66 4.34
CA GLY A 282 -13.25 -7.21 5.16
C GLY A 282 -13.66 -5.75 4.93
N GLN A 283 -13.11 -5.07 3.91
CA GLN A 283 -13.45 -3.67 3.59
C GLN A 283 -14.90 -3.47 3.13
N LEU A 284 -15.58 -4.56 2.77
CA LEU A 284 -16.98 -4.58 2.35
C LEU A 284 -17.92 -5.20 3.40
N GLY A 285 -17.41 -5.53 4.60
CA GLY A 285 -18.18 -6.13 5.70
C GLY A 285 -17.57 -7.44 6.21
N GLU A 286 -17.95 -7.85 7.43
CA GLU A 286 -17.52 -9.13 8.01
C GLU A 286 -18.30 -10.31 7.40
N ALA A 287 -17.69 -11.50 7.38
CA ALA A 287 -18.31 -12.76 6.93
C ALA A 287 -18.65 -12.91 5.42
N GLN A 288 -17.96 -12.19 4.53
CA GLN A 288 -18.19 -12.27 3.07
C GLN A 288 -17.39 -13.36 2.36
N GLN A 289 -16.83 -14.34 3.07
CA GLN A 289 -16.01 -15.40 2.46
C GLN A 289 -16.76 -16.18 1.36
N LYS A 290 -18.06 -16.43 1.55
CA LYS A 290 -18.91 -17.08 0.54
C LYS A 290 -19.09 -16.19 -0.70
N ALA A 291 -19.26 -14.89 -0.52
CA ALA A 291 -19.40 -13.93 -1.61
C ALA A 291 -18.08 -13.77 -2.37
N ALA A 292 -16.95 -13.71 -1.66
CA ALA A 292 -15.60 -13.70 -2.24
C ALA A 292 -15.36 -14.93 -3.14
N GLU A 293 -15.76 -16.12 -2.68
CA GLU A 293 -15.60 -17.36 -3.45
C GLU A 293 -16.53 -17.40 -4.67
N SER A 294 -17.78 -16.97 -4.53
CA SER A 294 -18.72 -16.84 -5.65
C SER A 294 -18.24 -15.83 -6.71
N TYR A 295 -17.73 -14.68 -6.25
CA TYR A 295 -17.17 -13.65 -7.11
C TYR A 295 -15.89 -14.13 -7.81
N ARG A 296 -15.00 -14.83 -7.10
CA ARG A 296 -13.81 -15.48 -7.68
C ARG A 296 -14.21 -16.45 -8.79
N ALA A 297 -15.17 -17.34 -8.54
CA ALA A 297 -15.64 -18.31 -9.54
C ALA A 297 -16.21 -17.62 -10.78
N THR A 298 -16.93 -16.51 -10.59
CA THR A 298 -17.45 -15.68 -11.69
C THR A 298 -16.31 -15.02 -12.47
N CYS A 299 -15.34 -14.41 -11.79
CA CYS A 299 -14.16 -13.82 -12.42
C CYS A 299 -13.30 -14.87 -13.15
N HIS A 300 -13.25 -16.11 -12.66
CA HIS A 300 -12.53 -17.19 -13.33
C HIS A 300 -13.15 -17.57 -14.68
N LYS A 301 -14.48 -17.56 -14.78
CA LYS A 301 -15.17 -17.78 -16.07
C LYS A 301 -14.84 -16.69 -17.10
N ILE A 302 -14.58 -15.48 -16.61
CA ILE A 302 -14.27 -14.30 -17.45
C ILE A 302 -12.79 -14.26 -17.81
N TYR A 303 -11.91 -14.61 -16.85
CA TYR A 303 -10.47 -14.60 -16.98
C TYR A 303 -9.87 -15.97 -16.59
N PRO A 304 -9.96 -16.99 -17.48
CA PRO A 304 -9.57 -18.36 -17.15
C PRO A 304 -8.08 -18.54 -16.80
N TYR A 305 -7.24 -17.64 -17.31
CA TYR A 305 -5.77 -17.71 -17.17
C TYR A 305 -5.22 -16.91 -15.98
N SER A 306 -6.04 -16.11 -15.30
CA SER A 306 -5.58 -15.32 -14.14
C SER A 306 -5.44 -16.21 -12.91
N LEU A 307 -4.21 -16.31 -12.38
CA LEU A 307 -3.92 -17.05 -11.14
C LEU A 307 -4.72 -16.53 -9.94
N THR A 308 -5.00 -15.22 -9.90
CA THR A 308 -5.79 -14.59 -8.81
C THR A 308 -7.19 -15.19 -8.67
N PHE A 309 -7.77 -15.70 -9.77
CA PHE A 309 -9.11 -16.26 -9.80
C PHE A 309 -9.14 -17.79 -9.87
N LYS A 310 -7.99 -18.48 -9.86
CA LYS A 310 -7.96 -19.94 -9.81
C LYS A 310 -8.49 -20.45 -8.46
N PRO A 311 -9.07 -21.66 -8.41
CA PRO A 311 -9.49 -22.27 -7.15
C PRO A 311 -8.29 -22.46 -6.19
N PRO A 312 -8.54 -22.43 -4.86
CA PRO A 312 -7.49 -22.74 -3.89
C PRO A 312 -6.92 -24.15 -4.14
N GLY A 313 -5.60 -24.28 -4.12
CA GLY A 313 -4.90 -25.55 -4.36
C GLY A 313 -4.62 -25.87 -5.83
N TYR A 314 -4.90 -24.95 -6.77
CA TYR A 314 -4.49 -25.11 -8.16
C TYR A 314 -2.95 -25.17 -8.27
N GLN A 315 -2.45 -26.31 -8.75
CA GLN A 315 -1.08 -26.48 -9.21
C GLN A 315 -1.11 -26.53 -10.74
N GLU A 316 -0.25 -25.74 -11.39
CA GLU A 316 -0.02 -25.87 -12.82
C GLU A 316 0.62 -27.24 -13.08
N ASN A 317 -0.10 -28.15 -13.75
CA ASN A 317 0.46 -29.43 -14.20
C ASN A 317 1.51 -29.29 -15.33
N SER A 318 2.17 -28.14 -15.44
CA SER A 318 3.09 -27.81 -16.53
C SER A 318 4.49 -27.48 -16.01
N THR A 319 4.98 -28.27 -15.05
CA THR A 319 6.40 -28.24 -14.66
C THR A 319 6.83 -29.53 -13.94
N THR A 320 6.63 -30.70 -14.58
CA THR A 320 7.63 -31.76 -14.40
C THR A 320 8.87 -31.38 -15.20
N ILE A 321 9.59 -30.35 -14.74
CA ILE A 321 11.02 -30.23 -15.05
C ILE A 321 11.67 -31.34 -14.23
N SER A 322 11.82 -32.50 -14.84
CA SER A 322 12.82 -33.47 -14.39
C SER A 322 14.16 -32.75 -14.37
N ALA A 323 14.94 -32.97 -13.31
CA ALA A 323 16.20 -32.28 -13.02
C ALA A 323 17.34 -32.51 -14.03
N ASN A 324 17.05 -32.91 -15.26
CA ASN A 324 17.98 -32.97 -16.37
C ASN A 324 17.35 -32.22 -17.54
N GLY A 325 17.89 -31.04 -17.84
CA GLY A 325 17.41 -30.17 -18.90
C GLY A 325 17.52 -30.84 -20.27
N ASP A 326 16.44 -31.41 -20.74
CA ASP A 326 16.28 -31.82 -22.12
C ASP A 326 14.88 -31.42 -22.62
N LEU A 327 14.86 -30.55 -23.64
CA LEU A 327 13.65 -30.11 -24.31
C LEU A 327 13.38 -31.10 -25.45
N SER A 328 12.61 -32.15 -25.17
CA SER A 328 12.05 -32.97 -26.24
C SER A 328 10.63 -32.52 -26.54
N GLY A 329 10.44 -31.96 -27.74
CA GLY A 329 9.14 -31.65 -28.30
C GLY A 329 8.37 -32.95 -28.56
N GLY A 330 7.23 -33.09 -27.90
CA GLY A 330 6.31 -34.21 -28.12
C GLY A 330 5.49 -33.96 -29.38
N GLU A 331 5.86 -34.66 -30.44
CA GLU A 331 5.12 -34.85 -31.68
C GLU A 331 3.69 -35.33 -31.38
N HIS A 332 2.71 -34.71 -32.04
CA HIS A 332 1.33 -35.18 -32.07
C HIS A 332 1.10 -35.75 -33.46
N ASP A 333 1.31 -37.05 -33.60
CA ASP A 333 0.84 -37.83 -34.75
C ASP A 333 0.13 -39.05 -34.19
N ASP A 334 -1.17 -39.15 -34.48
CA ASP A 334 -1.84 -40.40 -34.85
C ASP A 334 -3.33 -40.14 -35.08
N LEU A 335 -3.64 -39.88 -36.35
CA LEU A 335 -4.91 -40.16 -37.01
C LEU A 335 -4.98 -41.66 -37.33
N ALA A 336 -6.00 -42.37 -36.83
CA ALA A 336 -6.76 -43.41 -37.55
C ALA A 336 -7.72 -44.11 -36.55
N HIS A 337 -9.05 -44.02 -36.65
CA HIS A 337 -10.01 -44.59 -37.62
C HIS A 337 -10.66 -45.88 -37.10
N GLU A 338 -12.00 -45.84 -36.96
CA GLU A 338 -12.99 -46.92 -37.15
C GLU A 338 -14.36 -46.28 -36.80
N MET A 339 -15.44 -46.28 -37.58
CA MET A 339 -15.82 -46.89 -38.87
C MET A 339 -16.88 -45.96 -39.51
#